data_AF-A0AAV6GWZ2-F1
#
_entry.id   AF-A0AAV6GWZ2-F1
#
_cell.length_a   1.000
_cell.length_b   1.000
_cell.length_c   1.000
_cell.angle_alpha   90.00
_cell.angle_beta   90.00
_cell.angle_gamma   90.00
#
_symmetry.space_group_name_H-M   'P 1'
#
loop_
_entity.id
_entity.type
_entity.pdbx_description
1 polymer ?
#
loop_
_entity_poly.entity_id
_entity_poly.type
_entity_poly.pdbx_seq_one_letter_code
_entity_poly.pdbx_strand_id
1 'polypeptide(L)'
;MNVGYAEARKQYDYGCFVFSDVDIVPMDDRNVYKCYSQPRHLSVAIDKFGFRVSMRGMFISRPDGQTGRCRMIKHHKEAHNAPNPNRFDNLRLTGQTINSDGLSSLQYRVVSVEKNPLYTNVTVDIGSP
;
A
#
# COMPACT_ATOMS: atom_id res chain seq x y z
N MET A 1 1.10 1.30 6.77
CA MET A 1 0.44 2.13 5.72
C MET A 1 -0.45 3.23 6.29
N ASN A 2 -1.46 2.93 7.11
CA ASN A 2 -2.36 3.96 7.67
C ASN A 2 -1.63 5.10 8.42
N VAL A 3 -0.60 4.76 9.21
CA VAL A 3 0.28 5.74 9.85
C VAL A 3 0.89 6.69 8.84
N GLY A 4 1.45 6.17 7.73
CA GLY A 4 2.05 6.98 6.68
C GLY A 4 1.07 7.97 6.06
N TYR A 5 -0.18 7.56 5.82
CA TYR A 5 -1.24 8.46 5.38
C TYR A 5 -1.53 9.57 6.41
N ALA A 6 -1.68 9.20 7.69
CA ALA A 6 -2.00 10.13 8.76
C ALA A 6 -0.89 11.16 9.01
N GLU A 7 0.38 10.73 8.96
CA GLU A 7 1.54 11.59 9.18
C GLU A 7 1.85 12.47 7.96
N ALA A 8 1.73 11.95 6.75
CA ALA A 8 1.94 12.75 5.53
C ALA A 8 0.99 13.96 5.46
N ARG A 9 -0.29 13.77 5.85
CA ARG A 9 -1.29 14.86 5.87
C ARG A 9 -0.97 15.99 6.85
N LYS A 10 -0.13 15.75 7.87
CA LYS A 10 0.32 16.80 8.79
C LYS A 10 1.42 17.67 8.19
N GLN A 11 2.12 17.17 7.16
CA GLN A 11 3.24 17.87 6.52
C GLN A 11 2.79 18.72 5.34
N TYR A 12 1.83 18.22 4.56
CA TYR A 12 1.34 18.90 3.37
C TYR A 12 -0.07 18.42 3.00
N ASP A 13 -0.80 19.24 2.25
CA ASP A 13 -2.13 18.90 1.73
C ASP A 13 -2.02 18.02 0.47
N TYR A 14 -1.59 16.77 0.67
CA TYR A 14 -1.44 15.80 -0.41
C TYR A 14 -2.80 15.36 -0.96
N GLY A 15 -3.02 15.58 -2.26
CA GLY A 15 -4.19 15.08 -2.99
C GLY A 15 -4.10 13.62 -3.46
N CYS A 16 -2.95 12.96 -3.26
CA CYS A 16 -2.72 11.59 -3.69
C CYS A 16 -1.73 10.86 -2.78
N PHE A 17 -1.95 9.56 -2.56
CA PHE A 17 -1.07 8.69 -1.78
C PHE A 17 -0.74 7.44 -2.60
N VAL A 18 0.56 7.14 -2.71
CA VAL A 18 1.06 5.93 -3.35
C VAL A 18 1.70 5.04 -2.29
N PHE A 19 1.23 3.80 -2.19
CA PHE A 19 1.83 2.78 -1.33
C PHE A 19 2.71 1.88 -2.20
N SER A 20 4.01 1.86 -1.90
CA SER A 20 5.01 1.09 -2.64
C SER A 20 5.85 0.27 -1.68
N ASP A 21 6.11 -0.97 -2.04
CA ASP A 21 7.14 -1.76 -1.36
C ASP A 21 8.52 -1.17 -1.70
N VAL A 22 9.44 -1.28 -0.75
CA VAL A 22 10.82 -0.73 -0.86
C VAL A 22 11.69 -1.52 -1.85
N ASP A 23 11.27 -2.73 -2.20
CA ASP A 23 11.98 -3.64 -3.08
C ASP A 23 11.36 -3.73 -4.48
N ILE A 24 10.33 -2.95 -4.80
CA ILE A 24 9.69 -2.95 -6.13
C ILE A 24 10.07 -1.68 -6.88
N VAL A 25 10.70 -1.87 -8.05
CA VAL A 25 11.12 -0.76 -8.93
C VAL A 25 10.38 -0.85 -10.27
N PRO A 26 9.71 0.21 -10.75
CA PRO A 26 9.06 0.23 -12.06
C PRO A 26 10.13 0.14 -13.17
N MET A 27 9.83 -0.63 -14.22
CA MET A 27 10.74 -0.80 -15.35
C MET A 27 10.50 0.20 -16.48
N ASP A 28 9.44 1.00 -16.37
CA ASP A 28 8.96 1.92 -17.39
C ASP A 28 8.46 3.21 -16.73
N ASP A 29 8.98 4.35 -17.15
CA ASP A 29 8.67 5.67 -16.59
C ASP A 29 7.27 6.17 -16.98
N ARG A 30 6.65 5.55 -18.00
CA ARG A 30 5.25 5.77 -18.36
C ARG A 30 4.30 5.22 -17.29
N ASN A 31 4.78 4.39 -16.35
CA ASN A 31 4.02 3.97 -15.18
C ASN A 31 4.00 5.07 -14.12
N VAL A 32 3.28 6.16 -14.40
CA VAL A 32 3.31 7.37 -13.56
C VAL A 32 2.73 7.11 -12.16
N TYR A 33 3.52 7.42 -11.13
CA TYR A 33 3.17 7.32 -9.71
C TYR A 33 2.22 8.44 -9.29
N LYS A 34 0.94 8.30 -9.65
CA LYS A 34 -0.13 9.23 -9.27
C LYS A 34 -1.47 8.52 -9.14
N CYS A 35 -2.44 9.26 -8.64
CA CYS A 35 -3.82 8.81 -8.50
C CYS A 35 -4.60 9.10 -9.80
N TYR A 36 -5.66 8.33 -10.00
CA TYR A 36 -6.58 8.42 -11.13
C TYR A 36 -8.02 8.47 -10.60
N SER A 37 -9.02 8.52 -11.48
CA SER A 37 -10.44 8.48 -11.11
C SER A 37 -10.86 7.20 -10.38
N GLN A 38 -10.04 6.16 -10.45
CA GLN A 38 -10.23 4.88 -9.80
C GLN A 38 -8.92 4.45 -9.10
N PRO A 39 -8.98 3.69 -7.99
CA PRO A 39 -7.79 3.14 -7.34
C PRO A 39 -6.87 2.46 -8.36
N ARG A 40 -5.57 2.74 -8.30
CA ARG A 40 -4.59 2.28 -9.28
C ARG A 40 -3.71 1.19 -8.68
N HIS A 41 -3.63 0.04 -9.35
CA HIS A 41 -2.61 -0.96 -9.07
C HIS A 41 -1.45 -0.79 -10.07
N LEU A 42 -0.29 -0.33 -9.58
CA LEU A 42 0.85 0.04 -10.41
C LEU A 42 1.69 -1.18 -10.87
N SER A 43 1.71 -2.27 -10.09
CA SER A 43 2.57 -3.44 -10.34
C SER A 43 1.78 -4.59 -10.97
N VAL A 44 1.63 -4.59 -12.29
CA VAL A 44 0.72 -5.49 -13.02
C VAL A 44 1.26 -6.91 -13.14
N ALA A 45 2.59 -7.09 -13.15
CA ALA A 45 3.21 -8.41 -13.22
C ALA A 45 2.99 -9.28 -11.96
N ILE A 46 2.38 -8.73 -10.89
CA ILE A 46 2.19 -9.39 -9.60
C ILE A 46 0.78 -9.96 -9.41
N ASP A 47 -0.18 -9.73 -10.32
CA ASP A 47 -1.57 -10.10 -10.04
C ASP A 47 -2.10 -11.35 -10.75
N LYS A 48 -2.26 -12.44 -9.98
CA LYS A 48 -2.98 -13.66 -10.36
C LYS A 48 -4.46 -13.65 -9.96
N PHE A 49 -4.95 -12.62 -9.29
CA PHE A 49 -6.25 -12.65 -8.63
C PHE A 49 -6.92 -11.29 -8.75
N GLY A 50 -7.96 -11.19 -9.58
CA GLY A 50 -8.73 -9.95 -9.78
C GLY A 50 -9.46 -9.50 -8.50
N PHE A 51 -8.72 -8.95 -7.53
CA PHE A 51 -9.30 -8.33 -6.35
C PHE A 51 -10.08 -7.10 -6.79
N ARG A 52 -11.33 -7.05 -6.37
CA ARG A 52 -12.17 -5.88 -6.56
C ARG A 52 -12.15 -5.11 -5.26
N VAL A 53 -11.81 -3.82 -5.30
CA VAL A 53 -12.19 -2.85 -4.26
C VAL A 53 -13.70 -2.55 -4.39
N SER A 54 -14.52 -3.59 -4.61
CA SER A 54 -15.93 -3.48 -4.97
C SER A 54 -16.80 -3.07 -3.79
N MET A 55 -16.30 -3.18 -2.55
CA MET A 55 -17.06 -2.88 -1.34
C MET A 55 -17.53 -1.42 -1.26
N ARG A 56 -16.94 -0.51 -2.06
CA ARG A 56 -17.35 0.90 -2.18
C ARG A 56 -17.70 1.30 -3.63
N GLY A 57 -18.00 0.34 -4.50
CA GLY A 57 -18.36 0.60 -5.90
C GLY A 57 -17.19 1.06 -6.79
N MET A 58 -15.95 0.93 -6.32
CA MET A 58 -14.75 1.26 -7.11
C MET A 58 -14.19 0.03 -7.82
N PHE A 59 -13.45 0.29 -8.91
CA PHE A 59 -12.75 -0.75 -9.66
C PHE A 59 -11.25 -0.47 -9.67
N ILE A 60 -10.41 -1.50 -9.75
CA ILE A 60 -8.96 -1.30 -9.81
C ILE A 60 -8.56 -0.99 -11.25
N SER A 61 -8.07 0.23 -11.48
CA SER A 61 -7.41 0.61 -12.73
C SER A 61 -5.97 0.10 -12.77
N ARG A 62 -5.46 -0.19 -13.97
CA ARG A 62 -4.11 -0.74 -14.19
C ARG A 62 -3.45 -0.13 -15.43
N PRO A 63 -2.12 0.00 -15.46
CA PRO A 63 -1.39 0.20 -16.71
C PRO A 63 -1.48 -1.05 -17.59
N ASP A 64 -1.10 -0.93 -18.86
CA ASP A 64 -0.93 -2.10 -19.72
C ASP A 64 0.21 -3.00 -19.21
N GLY A 65 0.24 -4.24 -19.70
CA GLY A 65 1.21 -5.25 -19.23
C GLY A 65 2.67 -4.99 -19.61
N GLN A 66 2.97 -4.01 -20.46
CA GLN A 66 4.34 -3.57 -20.73
C GLN A 66 4.73 -2.45 -19.76
N THR A 67 3.90 -1.40 -19.70
CA THR A 67 4.13 -0.25 -18.82
C THR A 67 4.09 -0.64 -17.33
N GLY A 68 3.20 -1.55 -16.94
CA GLY A 68 3.03 -2.01 -15.56
C GLY A 68 4.07 -3.01 -15.05
N ARG A 69 5.18 -3.21 -15.77
CA ARG A 69 6.23 -4.13 -15.36
C ARG A 69 7.06 -3.50 -14.24
N CYS A 70 7.26 -4.28 -13.19
CA CYS A 70 8.13 -3.93 -12.08
C CYS A 70 9.12 -5.06 -11.83
N ARG A 71 10.28 -4.70 -11.27
CA ARG A 71 11.33 -5.63 -10.86
C ARG A 71 11.45 -5.62 -9.35
N MET A 72 11.45 -6.81 -8.76
CA MET A 72 11.78 -7.00 -7.35
C MET A 72 13.30 -6.99 -7.17
N ILE A 73 13.80 -6.18 -6.23
CA ILE A 73 15.17 -6.19 -5.75
C ILE A 73 15.39 -7.53 -5.07
N LYS A 74 16.47 -8.24 -5.43
CA LYS A 74 16.72 -9.57 -4.90
C LYS A 74 16.97 -9.50 -3.39
N HIS A 75 16.17 -10.24 -2.63
CA HIS A 75 16.37 -10.44 -1.19
C HIS A 75 16.14 -11.93 -0.84
N HIS A 76 16.66 -12.37 0.31
CA HIS A 76 16.35 -13.71 0.82
C HIS A 76 14.87 -13.74 1.20
N LYS A 77 14.12 -14.75 0.73
CA LYS A 77 12.72 -14.91 1.13
C LYS A 77 12.68 -15.22 2.62
N GLU A 78 12.08 -14.33 3.38
CA GLU A 78 11.92 -14.54 4.81
C GLU A 78 10.76 -15.53 5.03
N ALA A 79 10.98 -16.55 5.86
CA ALA A 79 10.01 -17.62 6.06
C ALA A 79 8.65 -17.11 6.58
N HIS A 80 8.64 -15.98 7.30
CA HIS A 80 7.43 -15.35 7.81
C HIS A 80 6.56 -14.70 6.72
N ASN A 81 7.10 -14.49 5.51
CA ASN A 81 6.36 -13.96 4.36
C ASN A 81 5.75 -15.08 3.48
N ALA A 82 5.53 -16.27 4.06
CA ALA A 82 4.78 -17.34 3.40
C ALA A 82 3.35 -16.88 3.06
N PRO A 83 2.73 -17.40 1.99
CA PRO A 83 1.36 -17.06 1.65
C PRO A 83 0.41 -17.23 2.85
N ASN A 84 -0.34 -16.18 3.18
CA ASN A 84 -1.28 -16.21 4.29
C ASN A 84 -2.39 -17.25 4.00
N PRO A 85 -2.50 -18.35 4.78
CA PRO A 85 -3.50 -19.39 4.54
C PRO A 85 -4.93 -18.87 4.74
N ASN A 86 -5.12 -17.86 5.60
CA ASN A 86 -6.42 -17.29 5.96
C ASN A 86 -6.84 -16.14 5.03
N ARG A 87 -6.24 -16.02 3.84
CA ARG A 87 -6.47 -14.91 2.91
C ARG A 87 -7.96 -14.72 2.59
N PHE A 88 -8.68 -15.79 2.26
CA PHE A 88 -10.08 -15.71 1.87
C PHE A 88 -11.00 -15.36 3.05
N ASP A 89 -10.71 -15.90 4.24
CA ASP A 89 -11.45 -15.54 5.45
C ASP A 89 -11.26 -14.07 5.82
N ASN A 90 -10.02 -13.57 5.74
CA ASN A 90 -9.72 -12.15 5.99
C ASN A 90 -10.43 -11.24 4.97
N LEU A 91 -10.48 -11.65 3.70
CA LEU A 91 -11.23 -10.90 2.67
C LEU A 91 -12.73 -10.85 2.96
N ARG A 92 -13.30 -11.95 3.47
CA ARG A 92 -14.71 -11.99 3.90
C ARG A 92 -14.94 -11.11 5.13
N LEU A 93 -14.08 -11.19 6.14
CA LEU A 93 -14.13 -10.39 7.35
C LEU A 93 -14.01 -8.89 7.05
N THR A 94 -13.21 -8.53 6.04
CA THR A 94 -13.07 -7.12 5.61
C THR A 94 -14.43 -6.50 5.27
N GLY A 95 -15.34 -7.25 4.64
CA GLY A 95 -16.70 -6.75 4.34
C GLY A 95 -17.51 -6.38 5.58
N GLN A 96 -17.20 -6.97 6.72
CA GLN A 96 -17.87 -6.71 8.01
C GLN A 96 -17.16 -5.62 8.81
N THR A 97 -15.82 -5.58 8.78
CA THR A 97 -15.02 -4.74 9.67
C THR A 97 -14.52 -3.44 9.04
N ILE A 98 -14.64 -3.25 7.71
CA ILE A 98 -14.07 -2.08 6.99
C ILE A 98 -14.47 -0.71 7.54
N ASN A 99 -15.62 -0.60 8.21
CA ASN A 99 -16.12 0.66 8.77
C ASN A 99 -15.63 0.94 10.20
N SER A 100 -15.15 -0.08 10.90
CA SER A 100 -14.71 0.01 12.29
C SER A 100 -13.20 -0.19 12.45
N ASP A 101 -12.59 -0.99 11.57
CA ASP A 101 -11.19 -1.37 11.60
C ASP A 101 -10.43 -0.74 10.42
N GLY A 102 -9.54 0.22 10.72
CA GLY A 102 -8.79 0.96 9.73
C GLY A 102 -8.28 2.29 10.27
N LEU A 103 -8.54 3.39 9.55
CA LEU A 103 -8.10 4.72 9.97
C LEU A 103 -8.81 5.21 11.24
N SER A 104 -10.08 4.83 11.43
CA SER A 104 -10.90 5.22 12.58
C SER A 104 -10.45 4.61 13.90
N SER A 105 -9.82 3.44 13.87
CA SER A 105 -9.31 2.71 15.03
C SER A 105 -7.79 2.80 15.17
N LEU A 106 -7.12 3.60 14.33
CA LEU A 106 -5.67 3.65 14.24
C LEU A 106 -5.04 4.17 15.55
N GLN A 107 -4.29 3.31 16.23
CA GLN A 107 -3.50 3.66 17.42
C GLN A 107 -2.01 3.46 17.13
N TYR A 108 -1.21 4.47 17.45
CA TYR A 108 0.25 4.43 17.33
C TYR A 108 0.85 5.61 18.10
N ARG A 109 2.14 5.52 18.39
CA ARG A 109 2.95 6.60 18.95
C ARG A 109 4.12 6.90 18.03
N VAL A 110 4.32 8.17 17.70
CA VAL A 110 5.51 8.60 16.95
C VAL A 110 6.71 8.57 17.89
N VAL A 111 7.75 7.85 17.48
CA VAL A 111 9.03 7.71 18.21
C VAL A 111 10.03 8.75 17.71
N SER A 112 10.20 8.87 16.39
CA SER A 112 11.07 9.89 15.78
C SER A 112 10.54 10.33 14.41
N VAL A 113 10.89 11.56 14.04
CA VAL A 113 10.71 12.10 12.68
C VAL A 113 12.02 12.71 12.22
N GLU A 114 12.62 12.14 11.19
CA GLU A 114 13.93 12.52 10.66
C GLU A 114 13.79 12.94 9.20
N LYS A 115 14.08 14.22 8.92
CA LYS A 115 14.06 14.77 7.57
C LYS A 115 15.43 14.59 6.92
N ASN A 116 15.54 13.67 5.98
CA ASN A 116 16.74 13.44 5.17
C ASN A 116 16.63 14.18 3.83
N PRO A 117 17.74 14.37 3.10
CA PRO A 117 17.72 15.07 1.82
C PRO A 117 16.77 14.47 0.77
N LEU A 118 16.54 13.15 0.80
CA LEU A 118 15.76 12.42 -0.22
C LEU A 118 14.44 11.82 0.32
N TYR A 119 14.24 11.77 1.64
CA TYR A 119 13.06 11.17 2.25
C TYR A 119 12.86 11.65 3.69
N THR A 120 11.66 11.49 4.23
CA THR A 120 11.41 11.65 5.66
C THR A 120 11.19 10.28 6.28
N ASN A 121 11.97 9.96 7.31
CA ASN A 121 11.78 8.75 8.10
C ASN A 121 10.86 9.06 9.27
N VAL A 122 9.83 8.24 9.47
CA VAL A 122 8.91 8.36 10.60
C VAL A 122 8.90 7.02 11.33
N THR A 123 9.60 6.96 12.45
CA THR A 123 9.65 5.78 13.31
C THR A 123 8.44 5.81 14.22
N VAL A 124 7.67 4.73 14.24
CA VAL A 124 6.46 4.62 15.06
C VAL A 124 6.44 3.33 15.86
N ASP A 125 5.78 3.42 17.00
CA ASP A 125 5.38 2.32 17.85
C ASP A 125 3.89 2.05 17.59
N ILE A 126 3.59 0.87 17.06
CA ILE A 126 2.23 0.44 16.70
C ILE A 126 1.60 -0.50 17.73
N GLY A 127 2.23 -0.63 18.91
CA GLY A 127 1.81 -1.58 19.94
C GLY A 127 2.11 -3.03 19.57
N SER A 128 1.50 -3.95 20.32
CA SER A 128 1.56 -5.39 20.07
C SER A 128 0.22 -5.90 19.51
N PRO A 129 0.23 -7.03 18.76
CA PRO A 129 -1.00 -7.66 18.26
C PRO A 129 -2.01 -8.01 19.35
#